data_AF-A0A9Q0YRC5-F1
#
_entry.id   AF-A0A9Q0YRC5-F1
#
_cell.length_a   1.000
_cell.length_b   1.000
_cell.length_c   1.000
_cell.angle_alpha   90.00
_cell.angle_beta   90.00
_cell.angle_gamma   90.00
#
_symmetry.space_group_name_H-M   'P 1'
#
loop_
_entity.id
_entity.type
_entity.pdbx_description
1 polymer ?
#
loop_
_entity_poly.entity_id
_entity_poly.type
_entity_poly.pdbx_seq_one_letter_code
_entity_poly.pdbx_strand_id
1 'polypeptide(L)'
;MFGGLHIEITSLKVLGYLLEGSYWTGAVVQAWVTTSEPADSFLKASHVTRTRWAHQFTARSLYLLQQSAYRDYIQTLADASEVVPFEDSCDARSDACPQSSSGTSSCSWSWLCWST
;
A
#
# COMPACT_ATOMS: atom_id res chain seq x y z
N MET A 1 5.82 -20.81 20.71
CA MET A 1 6.09 -20.38 19.32
C MET A 1 4.76 -20.00 18.68
N PHE A 2 4.68 -18.85 18.02
CA PHE A 2 3.48 -18.51 17.23
C PHE A 2 3.50 -19.31 15.93
N GLY A 3 2.36 -19.92 15.56
CA GLY A 3 2.21 -20.60 14.26
C GLY A 3 2.03 -19.59 13.11
N GLY A 4 2.18 -20.05 11.86
CA GLY A 4 2.07 -19.20 10.67
C GLY A 4 0.79 -18.36 10.60
N LEU A 5 -0.34 -18.93 11.05
CA LEU A 5 -1.62 -18.22 11.13
C LEU A 5 -1.57 -16.99 12.06
N HIS A 6 -0.86 -17.08 13.19
CA HIS A 6 -0.75 -15.95 14.12
C HIS A 6 0.11 -14.82 13.56
N ILE A 7 1.20 -15.18 12.86
CA ILE A 7 2.07 -14.20 12.19
C ILE A 7 1.26 -13.45 11.13
N GLU A 8 0.48 -14.17 10.33
CA GLU A 8 -0.36 -13.59 9.31
C GLU A 8 -1.48 -12.70 9.87
N ILE A 9 -2.19 -13.15 10.90
CA ILE A 9 -3.20 -12.31 11.56
C ILE A 9 -2.56 -11.02 12.06
N THR A 10 -1.35 -11.11 12.62
CA THR A 10 -0.62 -9.94 13.12
C THR A 10 -0.25 -8.99 11.98
N SER A 11 0.29 -9.49 10.87
CA SER A 11 0.64 -8.65 9.72
C SER A 11 -0.58 -7.98 9.10
N LEU A 12 -1.71 -8.70 8.98
CA LEU A 12 -2.97 -8.13 8.47
C LEU A 12 -3.50 -7.04 9.41
N LYS A 13 -3.38 -7.19 10.73
CA LYS A 13 -3.76 -6.14 11.68
C LYS A 13 -2.85 -4.92 11.60
N VAL A 14 -1.56 -5.11 11.39
CA VAL A 14 -0.62 -3.99 11.18
C VAL A 14 -0.98 -3.21 9.91
N LEU A 15 -1.30 -3.91 8.81
CA LEU A 15 -1.80 -3.26 7.59
C LEU A 15 -3.13 -2.54 7.84
N GLY A 16 -4.05 -3.15 8.57
CA GLY A 16 -5.30 -2.53 9.00
C GLY A 16 -5.07 -1.23 9.78
N TYR A 17 -4.17 -1.24 10.76
CA TYR A 17 -3.80 -0.05 11.53
C TYR A 17 -3.21 1.07 10.66
N LEU A 18 -2.36 0.73 9.67
CA LEU A 18 -1.80 1.72 8.74
C LEU A 18 -2.86 2.34 7.82
N LEU A 19 -3.94 1.61 7.53
CA LEU A 19 -5.04 2.07 6.68
C LEU A 19 -6.16 2.74 7.47
N GLU A 20 -6.15 2.62 8.80
CA GLU A 20 -7.14 3.26 9.66
C GLU A 20 -7.03 4.79 9.54
N GLY A 21 -8.17 5.46 9.36
CA GLY A 21 -8.22 6.91 9.13
C GLY A 21 -7.83 7.39 7.72
N SER A 22 -7.34 6.51 6.84
CA SER A 22 -6.97 6.87 5.45
C SER A 22 -8.16 6.96 4.47
N TYR A 23 -9.39 6.81 4.98
CA TYR A 23 -10.61 6.62 4.17
C TYR A 23 -10.57 5.39 3.25
N TRP A 24 -9.62 4.47 3.45
CA TRP A 24 -9.48 3.26 2.64
C TRP A 24 -10.76 2.41 2.62
N THR A 25 -11.46 2.25 3.74
CA THR A 25 -12.72 1.49 3.78
C THR A 25 -13.78 2.10 2.87
N GLY A 26 -13.88 3.44 2.83
CA GLY A 26 -14.75 4.16 1.90
C GLY A 26 -14.34 3.93 0.43
N ALA A 27 -13.05 3.97 0.13
CA ALA A 27 -12.53 3.69 -1.22
C ALA A 27 -12.84 2.26 -1.69
N VAL A 28 -12.69 1.26 -0.81
CA VAL A 28 -12.98 -0.16 -1.10
C VAL A 28 -14.49 -0.37 -1.35
N VAL A 29 -15.35 0.30 -0.57
CA VAL A 29 -16.80 0.26 -0.78
C VAL A 29 -17.19 0.93 -2.10
N GLN A 30 -16.62 2.10 -2.38
CA GLN A 30 -16.87 2.85 -3.62
C GLN A 30 -16.38 2.09 -4.86
N ALA A 31 -15.31 1.31 -4.74
CA ALA A 31 -14.81 0.41 -5.78
C ALA A 31 -15.61 -0.89 -5.91
N TRP A 32 -16.72 -1.05 -5.17
CA TRP A 32 -17.59 -2.24 -5.16
C TRP A 32 -16.86 -3.54 -4.79
N VAL A 33 -15.74 -3.44 -4.08
CA VAL A 33 -14.95 -4.59 -3.61
C VAL A 33 -15.67 -5.29 -2.45
N THR A 34 -16.39 -4.52 -1.63
CA THR A 34 -17.20 -5.03 -0.52
C THR A 34 -18.32 -4.05 -0.15
N THR A 35 -19.27 -4.47 0.68
CA THR A 35 -20.29 -3.57 1.25
C THR A 35 -19.72 -2.81 2.45
N SER A 36 -20.41 -1.79 2.96
CA SER A 36 -19.89 -0.97 4.07
C SER A 36 -19.66 -1.77 5.36
N GLU A 37 -20.54 -2.70 5.69
CA GLU A 37 -20.51 -3.44 6.95
C GLU A 37 -19.29 -4.39 7.06
N PRO A 38 -18.87 -5.14 6.02
CA PRO A 38 -17.64 -5.92 6.06
C PRO A 38 -16.35 -5.09 5.90
N ALA A 39 -16.39 -3.87 5.39
CA ALA A 39 -15.18 -3.09 5.09
C ALA A 39 -14.36 -2.79 6.36
N ASP A 40 -15.02 -2.38 7.45
CA ASP A 40 -14.36 -2.09 8.73
C ASP A 40 -13.79 -3.36 9.40
N SER A 41 -14.34 -4.54 9.05
CA SER A 41 -13.84 -5.82 9.57
C SER A 41 -12.46 -6.18 9.00
N PHE A 42 -12.08 -5.63 7.84
CA PHE A 42 -10.77 -5.83 7.25
C PHE A 42 -9.67 -5.12 8.05
N LEU A 43 -9.95 -3.94 8.62
CA LEU A 43 -9.01 -3.23 9.50
C LEU A 43 -8.63 -4.07 10.73
N LYS A 44 -9.56 -4.91 11.21
CA LYS A 44 -9.38 -5.74 12.42
C LYS A 44 -8.91 -7.16 12.12
N ALA A 45 -8.73 -7.50 10.85
CA ALA A 45 -8.46 -8.86 10.37
C ALA A 45 -9.45 -9.91 10.91
N SER A 46 -10.74 -9.54 11.02
CA SER A 46 -11.78 -10.43 11.57
C SER A 46 -11.97 -11.72 10.76
N HIS A 47 -11.70 -11.66 9.45
CA HIS A 47 -11.68 -12.81 8.55
C HIS A 47 -10.39 -12.81 7.73
N VAL A 48 -9.44 -13.67 8.10
CA VAL A 48 -8.08 -13.72 7.52
C VAL A 48 -8.12 -13.76 5.99
N THR A 49 -8.84 -14.71 5.40
CA THR A 49 -8.91 -14.90 3.95
C THR A 49 -9.47 -13.68 3.21
N ARG A 50 -10.56 -13.08 3.72
CA ARG A 50 -11.17 -11.90 3.08
C ARG A 50 -10.32 -10.66 3.24
N THR A 51 -9.71 -10.49 4.42
CA THR A 51 -8.81 -9.36 4.71
C THR A 51 -7.56 -9.41 3.85
N ARG A 52 -6.95 -10.60 3.71
CA ARG A 52 -5.82 -10.83 2.80
C ARG A 52 -6.18 -10.44 1.37
N TRP A 53 -7.31 -10.94 0.88
CA TRP A 53 -7.76 -10.64 -0.48
C TRP A 53 -7.99 -9.14 -0.69
N ALA A 54 -8.63 -8.45 0.25
CA ALA A 54 -8.86 -7.01 0.18
C ALA A 54 -7.55 -6.19 0.17
N HIS A 55 -6.57 -6.57 1.00
CA HIS A 55 -5.25 -5.92 0.99
C HIS A 55 -4.46 -6.23 -0.29
N GLN A 56 -4.52 -7.46 -0.81
CA GLN A 56 -3.89 -7.81 -2.09
C GLN A 56 -4.51 -7.05 -3.27
N PHE A 57 -5.84 -6.93 -3.28
CA PHE A 57 -6.56 -6.13 -4.27
C PHE A 57 -6.09 -4.67 -4.20
N THR A 58 -6.04 -4.09 -3.00
CA THR A 58 -5.59 -2.72 -2.77
C THR A 58 -4.15 -2.51 -3.23
N ALA A 59 -3.22 -3.39 -2.85
CA ALA A 59 -1.82 -3.29 -3.24
C ALA A 59 -1.67 -3.31 -4.77
N ARG A 60 -2.38 -4.20 -5.45
CA ARG A 60 -2.36 -4.27 -6.92
C ARG A 60 -2.96 -3.04 -7.59
N SER A 61 -4.07 -2.52 -7.05
CA SER A 61 -4.69 -1.29 -7.55
C SER A 61 -3.76 -0.09 -7.39
N LEU A 62 -3.12 0.06 -6.23
CA LEU A 62 -2.17 1.14 -5.97
C LEU A 62 -0.95 1.06 -6.89
N TYR A 63 -0.41 -0.14 -7.13
CA TYR A 63 0.69 -0.32 -8.06
C TYR A 63 0.33 0.14 -9.49
N LEU A 64 -0.85 -0.23 -9.98
CA LEU A 64 -1.32 0.22 -11.31
C LEU A 64 -1.53 1.73 -11.37
N LEU A 65 -2.11 2.34 -10.33
CA LEU A 65 -2.28 3.79 -10.24
C LEU A 65 -0.93 4.51 -10.20
N GLN A 66 0.04 3.98 -9.45
CA GLN A 66 1.38 4.53 -9.36
C GLN A 66 2.11 4.46 -10.71
N GLN A 67 2.00 3.35 -11.43
CA GLN A 67 2.54 3.23 -12.79
C GLN A 67 1.88 4.23 -13.75
N SER A 68 0.55 4.41 -13.68
CA SER A 68 -0.15 5.38 -14.51
C SER A 68 0.33 6.81 -14.23
N ALA A 69 0.37 7.20 -12.96
CA ALA A 69 0.85 8.51 -12.53
C ALA A 69 2.32 8.73 -12.94
N TYR A 70 3.15 7.68 -12.91
CA TYR A 70 4.52 7.76 -13.40
C TYR A 70 4.61 8.01 -14.89
N ARG A 71 3.78 7.34 -15.70
CA ARG A 71 3.73 7.56 -17.15
C ARG A 71 3.27 8.97 -17.50
N ASP A 72 2.40 9.56 -16.70
CA ASP A 72 1.99 10.95 -16.87
C ASP A 72 3.12 11.91 -16.45
N TYR A 73 3.82 11.61 -15.36
CA TYR A 73 4.98 12.37 -14.89
C TYR A 73 6.12 12.41 -15.92
N ILE A 74 6.49 11.30 -16.54
CA ILE A 74 7.56 11.30 -17.55
C ILE A 74 7.22 12.14 -18.79
N GLN A 75 5.92 12.34 -19.09
CA GLN A 75 5.49 13.19 -20.20
C GLN A 75 5.66 14.69 -19.88
N THR A 76 5.76 15.06 -18.61
CA THR A 76 5.97 16.46 -18.20
C THR A 76 7.44 16.84 -18.08
N LEU A 77 8.36 15.87 -18.14
CA LEU A 77 9.79 16.13 -18.12
C LEU A 77 10.25 16.78 -19.42
N ALA A 78 11.01 17.87 -19.28
CA ALA A 78 11.55 18.62 -20.43
C ALA A 78 12.77 17.92 -21.06
N ASP A 79 13.50 17.13 -20.28
CA ASP A 79 14.67 16.38 -20.72
C ASP A 79 14.46 14.87 -20.57
N ALA A 80 14.66 14.14 -21.66
CA ALA A 80 14.60 12.69 -21.68
C ALA A 80 15.75 12.04 -20.89
N SER A 81 16.83 12.78 -20.60
CA SER A 81 17.95 12.30 -19.79
C SER A 81 17.60 12.14 -18.30
N GLU A 82 16.53 12.80 -17.83
CA GLU A 82 16.04 12.70 -16.45
C GLU A 82 15.08 11.51 -16.24
N VAL A 83 14.70 10.82 -17.32
CA VAL A 83 13.79 9.68 -17.25
C VAL A 83 14.55 8.46 -16.74
N VAL A 84 14.18 7.99 -15.56
CA VAL A 84 14.63 6.70 -15.01
C VAL A 84 13.56 5.61 -15.23
N PRO A 85 13.87 4.32 -15.09
CA PRO A 85 12.87 3.27 -14.99
C PRO A 85 11.89 3.50 -13.82
N PHE A 86 10.69 2.95 -13.91
CA PHE A 86 9.67 3.10 -12.87
C PHE A 86 10.15 2.54 -11.53
N GLU A 87 10.80 1.38 -11.58
CA GLU A 87 11.38 0.67 -10.44
C GLU A 87 12.43 1.54 -9.73
N ASP A 88 13.40 2.06 -10.47
CA ASP A 88 14.47 2.92 -9.94
C ASP A 88 13.94 4.25 -9.36
N SER A 89 12.87 4.79 -9.96
CA SER A 89 12.19 5.99 -9.45
C SER A 89 11.50 5.77 -8.10
N CYS A 90 11.03 4.54 -7.87
CA CYS A 90 10.40 4.17 -6.62
C CYS A 90 11.45 4.01 -5.51
N ASP A 91 12.61 3.42 -5.82
CA ASP A 91 13.73 3.27 -4.91
C ASP A 91 14.32 4.64 -4.50
N ALA A 92 14.59 5.52 -5.45
CA ALA A 92 15.11 6.87 -5.17
C ALA A 92 14.17 7.71 -4.27
N ARG A 93 12.85 7.53 -4.41
CA ARG A 93 11.85 8.19 -3.54
C ARG A 93 11.79 7.57 -2.15
N SER A 94 12.12 6.29 -2.01
CA SER A 94 12.21 5.63 -0.70
C SER A 94 13.42 6.13 0.10
N ASP A 95 14.56 6.35 -0.57
CA ASP A 95 15.80 6.89 0.04
C ASP A 95 15.70 8.37 0.41
N ALA A 96 14.87 9.12 -0.31
CA ALA A 96 14.60 10.52 -0.02
C ALA A 96 13.67 10.73 1.21
N CYS A 97 13.09 9.67 1.82
CA CYS A 97 12.28 9.78 3.04
C CYS A 97 13.24 10.01 4.24
N PRO A 98 13.25 11.19 4.91
CA PRO A 98 14.22 11.52 5.96
C PRO A 98 14.06 10.74 7.29
N GLN A 99 13.24 9.69 7.33
CA GLN A 99 12.90 8.94 8.54
C GLN A 99 13.63 7.59 8.70
N SER A 100 14.61 7.24 7.85
CA SER A 100 15.36 5.98 8.00
C SER A 100 16.23 5.92 9.27
N SER A 101 16.46 7.06 9.95
CA SER A 101 17.31 7.15 11.15
C SER A 101 16.57 7.31 12.49
N SER A 102 15.24 7.44 12.50
CA SER A 102 14.48 7.58 13.76
C SER A 102 13.29 6.64 13.75
N GLY A 103 13.34 5.61 14.61
CA GLY A 103 12.39 4.50 14.70
C GLY A 103 10.97 4.87 15.13
N THR A 104 10.29 5.68 14.33
CA THR A 104 8.86 5.96 14.43
C THR A 104 8.23 5.82 13.04
N SER A 105 7.35 4.83 12.94
CA SER A 105 6.74 4.34 11.71
C SER A 105 5.72 5.33 11.14
N SER A 106 6.10 6.16 10.18
CA SER A 106 5.14 6.89 9.33
C SER A 106 5.70 7.33 7.98
N CYS A 107 6.43 6.48 7.25
CA CYS A 107 6.50 6.61 5.78
C CYS A 107 5.42 5.68 5.19
N SER A 108 4.26 6.24 4.86
CA SER A 108 3.10 5.54 4.27
C SER A 108 3.36 4.96 2.87
N TRP A 109 4.54 5.19 2.28
CA TRP A 109 4.84 4.86 0.89
C TRP A 109 5.92 3.78 0.71
N SER A 110 6.78 3.52 1.71
CA SER A 110 7.85 2.51 1.58
C SER A 110 7.31 1.07 1.49
N TRP A 111 6.12 0.80 2.06
CA TRP A 111 5.48 -0.51 1.97
C TRP A 111 5.02 -0.90 0.56
N LEU A 112 4.75 0.09 -0.31
CA LEU A 112 4.31 -0.17 -1.69
C LEU A 112 5.43 -0.65 -2.61
N CYS A 113 6.70 -0.33 -2.31
CA CYS A 113 7.85 -0.82 -3.06
C CYS A 113 8.24 -2.27 -2.77
N TRP A 114 7.93 -2.78 -1.57
CA TRP A 114 8.41 -4.10 -1.10
C TRP A 114 7.41 -5.25 -1.31
N SER A 115 6.36 -5.06 -2.11
CA SER A 115 5.29 -6.07 -2.30
C SER A 115 5.26 -6.73 -3.68
N THR A 116 6.38 -6.72 -4.43
CA THR A 116 6.61 -7.57 -5.60
C THR A 116 7.43 -8.81 -5.26
#